data_AF-A0A7C6F3X7-F1
#
_entry.id   AF-A0A7C6F3X7-F1
#
_cell.length_a   1.000
_cell.length_b   1.000
_cell.length_c   1.000
_cell.angle_alpha   90.00
_cell.angle_beta   90.00
_cell.angle_gamma   90.00
#
_symmetry.space_group_name_H-M   'P 1'
#
loop_
_entity.id
_entity.type
_entity.pdbx_description
1 polymer ?
#
loop_
_entity_poly.entity_id
_entity_poly.type
_entity_poly.pdbx_seq_one_letter_code
_entity_poly.pdbx_strand_id
1 'polypeptide(L)'
;MLRRGVISCLLVGVILITGQFGFAGGLAFLVPEKHGPYGQETNAVLSWLQTVQGYQTVYLDGPERFVDLQGNPVSLAQFDVIWYHQGDQVTLPADLQNPGTLEAFRSFVTQGKGLFLSGVAARLVVDLGVEVAPMRTVAGGQDRYQAGLIPIVKDHPIFTDLTSSLGHAIFFTSGGYPAFADFHRSGGPTGGRLLARANSADENPLVEYRLGKGRVIVLGWRVPNYGLANNTHRQSLERLTRNILGYLSDAKQWVEWDESEHMAAIQRVELPSEKELSALKAAIDDLIASFGDRYANGPVLKKKCEELETACKDARNSAAVDQELVQNLRRSFVALQRDALLANPLLNFDELLYVERREPNLGLPANWESHSSLPGKGYDNRLCVLSLCRMNESPRVLFEPSDRRYVGDVDLHFDANKLLVSMPGSFDRFQVFELDLARNDGQLQVAAVRELPLIREPDVDNYDACYLPDDRIVFTSTAPFTGVPCVYGKSHITNTYRLDHDASIRQLTVDQEHNWHPSLLNNGRILYLRWEYTDLPHAHSRILFSMNPDGTNQMAYYGSNSYFP
;
A
#
# COMPACT_ATOMS: atom_id res chain seq x y z
N MET A 1 -55.05 -28.51 41.08
CA MET A 1 -56.32 -28.01 41.67
C MET A 1 -56.47 -26.54 41.34
N LEU A 2 -57.70 -26.12 41.02
CA LEU A 2 -58.08 -24.81 40.48
C LEU A 2 -57.69 -23.59 41.34
N ARG A 3 -57.45 -22.48 40.61
CA ARG A 3 -57.96 -21.10 40.79
C ARG A 3 -57.22 -20.05 41.66
N ARG A 4 -57.01 -18.93 40.95
CA ARG A 4 -57.27 -17.50 41.29
C ARG A 4 -56.18 -16.70 41.99
N GLY A 5 -55.78 -15.63 41.30
CA GLY A 5 -55.19 -14.41 41.85
C GLY A 5 -55.19 -13.31 40.79
N VAL A 6 -56.28 -12.54 40.73
CA VAL A 6 -56.35 -11.28 39.97
C VAL A 6 -55.70 -10.21 40.84
N ILE A 7 -54.68 -9.52 40.32
CA ILE A 7 -54.23 -8.22 40.82
C ILE A 7 -54.06 -7.30 39.61
N SER A 8 -55.00 -6.38 39.45
CA SER A 8 -54.82 -5.18 38.63
C SER A 8 -53.99 -4.18 39.43
N CYS A 9 -52.94 -3.61 38.83
CA CYS A 9 -52.39 -2.34 39.28
C CYS A 9 -51.70 -1.60 38.11
N LEU A 10 -52.37 -0.50 37.73
CA LEU A 10 -51.87 0.75 37.17
C LEU A 10 -50.96 0.74 35.93
N LEU A 11 -51.58 1.17 34.82
CA LEU A 11 -50.97 1.99 33.78
C LEU A 11 -50.11 3.12 34.40
N VAL A 12 -48.80 3.07 34.15
CA VAL A 12 -47.99 4.28 34.00
C VAL A 12 -47.59 4.29 32.53
N GLY A 13 -48.39 4.98 31.72
CA GLY A 13 -48.00 5.33 30.37
C GLY A 13 -46.84 6.30 30.43
N VAL A 14 -45.61 5.78 30.45
CA VAL A 14 -44.45 6.57 30.06
C VAL A 14 -44.59 6.74 28.55
N ILE A 15 -45.11 7.90 28.15
CA ILE A 15 -44.94 8.40 26.79
C ILE A 15 -43.44 8.65 26.65
N LEU A 16 -42.70 7.63 26.25
CA LEU A 16 -41.40 7.79 25.62
C LEU A 16 -41.71 8.48 24.30
N ILE A 17 -41.61 9.81 24.30
CA ILE A 17 -41.42 10.59 23.08
C ILE A 17 -40.06 10.14 22.54
N THR A 18 -40.05 9.01 21.82
CA THR A 18 -38.97 8.71 20.90
C THR A 18 -39.14 9.74 19.79
N GLY A 19 -38.35 10.81 19.86
CA GLY A 19 -38.24 11.74 18.74
C GLY A 19 -37.77 10.94 17.53
N GLN A 20 -38.72 10.54 16.69
CA GLN A 20 -38.42 9.87 15.43
C GLN A 20 -37.77 10.92 14.53
N PHE A 21 -36.49 10.75 14.27
CA PHE A 21 -35.75 11.53 13.27
C PHE A 21 -36.14 11.01 11.88
N GLY A 22 -36.53 11.93 10.99
CA GLY A 22 -36.79 11.64 9.58
C GLY A 22 -35.80 12.39 8.69
N PHE A 23 -35.34 11.76 7.62
CA PHE A 23 -34.55 12.43 6.58
C PHE A 23 -35.50 13.12 5.59
N ALA A 24 -35.46 14.45 5.54
CA ALA A 24 -36.48 15.27 4.85
C ALA A 24 -36.52 15.09 3.33
N GLY A 25 -35.44 14.66 2.67
CA GLY A 25 -35.46 14.34 1.23
C GLY A 25 -34.80 13.00 0.86
N GLY A 26 -34.97 12.01 1.74
CA GLY A 26 -34.84 10.60 1.38
C GLY A 26 -33.42 10.02 1.47
N LEU A 27 -33.30 8.92 2.22
CA LEU A 27 -32.10 8.09 2.33
C LEU A 27 -32.25 6.83 1.47
N ALA A 28 -31.33 6.59 0.55
CA ALA A 28 -31.18 5.29 -0.09
C ALA A 28 -30.14 4.45 0.66
N PHE A 29 -30.54 3.27 1.17
CA PHE A 29 -29.58 2.27 1.61
C PHE A 29 -29.35 1.26 0.48
N LEU A 30 -28.14 1.24 -0.06
CA LEU A 30 -27.80 0.41 -1.20
C LEU A 30 -27.44 -1.01 -0.76
N VAL A 31 -28.09 -2.01 -1.37
CA VAL A 31 -27.79 -3.43 -1.18
C VAL A 31 -27.53 -4.07 -2.55
N PRO A 32 -26.28 -4.43 -2.88
CA PRO A 32 -25.92 -4.88 -4.23
C PRO A 32 -26.57 -6.19 -4.69
N GLU A 33 -27.09 -7.02 -3.79
CA GLU A 33 -27.76 -8.28 -4.13
C GLU A 33 -29.22 -8.26 -3.67
N LYS A 34 -30.15 -8.53 -4.59
CA LYS A 34 -31.60 -8.45 -4.32
C LYS A 34 -32.15 -9.61 -3.46
N HIS A 35 -31.47 -10.76 -3.44
CA HIS A 35 -32.04 -12.03 -2.94
C HIS A 35 -31.03 -13.03 -2.33
N GLY A 36 -30.08 -12.57 -1.51
CA GLY A 36 -29.18 -13.46 -0.75
C GLY A 36 -29.53 -13.52 0.74
N PRO A 37 -29.14 -14.56 1.49
CA PRO A 37 -28.96 -14.40 2.93
C PRO A 37 -27.88 -13.33 3.13
N TYR A 38 -28.29 -12.13 3.55
CA TYR A 38 -27.35 -11.07 3.85
C TYR A 38 -26.42 -11.52 4.98
N GLY A 39 -25.19 -11.01 4.99
CA GLY A 39 -24.28 -11.26 6.09
C GLY A 39 -24.73 -10.56 7.38
N GLN A 40 -23.98 -10.80 8.45
CA GLN A 40 -24.29 -10.30 9.78
C GLN A 40 -24.34 -8.76 9.84
N GLU A 41 -23.41 -8.08 9.17
CA GLU A 41 -23.32 -6.63 9.17
C GLU A 41 -24.47 -6.00 8.39
N THR A 42 -24.72 -6.47 7.16
CA THR A 42 -25.84 -5.99 6.34
C THR A 42 -27.18 -6.20 7.05
N ASN A 43 -27.41 -7.35 7.68
CA ASN A 43 -28.63 -7.59 8.47
C ASN A 43 -28.76 -6.64 9.66
N ALA A 44 -27.65 -6.36 10.36
CA ALA A 44 -27.67 -5.44 11.50
C ALA A 44 -28.01 -4.01 11.07
N VAL A 45 -27.49 -3.55 9.94
CA VAL A 45 -27.84 -2.24 9.37
C VAL A 45 -29.30 -2.18 8.93
N LEU A 46 -29.79 -3.19 8.22
CA LEU A 46 -31.21 -3.26 7.80
C LEU A 46 -32.16 -3.25 9.00
N SER A 47 -31.82 -3.99 10.07
CA SER A 47 -32.58 -3.99 11.32
C SER A 47 -32.58 -2.61 11.98
N TRP A 48 -31.43 -1.93 12.00
CA TRP A 48 -31.33 -0.57 12.53
C TRP A 48 -32.15 0.44 11.71
N LEU A 49 -32.12 0.35 10.37
CA LEU A 49 -32.87 1.25 9.49
C LEU A 49 -34.39 1.16 9.69
N GLN A 50 -34.93 0.02 10.13
CA GLN A 50 -36.34 -0.09 10.50
C GLN A 50 -36.75 0.87 11.64
N THR A 51 -35.78 1.37 12.41
CA THR A 51 -36.01 2.37 13.47
C THR A 51 -35.95 3.82 12.98
N VAL A 52 -35.68 4.03 11.68
CA VAL A 52 -35.45 5.34 11.06
C VAL A 52 -36.54 5.63 10.01
N GLN A 53 -36.99 6.88 9.91
CA GLN A 53 -37.98 7.28 8.89
C GLN A 53 -37.32 7.89 7.65
N GLY A 54 -37.98 7.72 6.50
CA GLY A 54 -37.55 8.33 5.24
C GLY A 54 -36.38 7.60 4.55
N TYR A 55 -36.19 6.31 4.81
CA TYR A 55 -35.26 5.48 4.06
C TYR A 55 -35.98 4.58 3.05
N GLN A 56 -35.29 4.22 1.98
CA GLN A 56 -35.67 3.17 1.04
C GLN A 56 -34.46 2.28 0.80
N THR A 57 -34.66 0.96 0.82
CA THR A 57 -33.63 0.02 0.36
C THR A 57 -33.64 -0.02 -1.17
N VAL A 58 -32.46 0.19 -1.76
CA VAL A 58 -32.25 0.19 -3.21
C VAL A 58 -31.31 -0.95 -3.57
N TYR A 59 -31.65 -1.70 -4.59
CA TYR A 59 -30.88 -2.86 -5.06
C TYR A 59 -30.25 -2.58 -6.42
N LEU A 60 -29.11 -3.22 -6.69
CA LEU A 60 -28.58 -3.33 -8.05
C LEU A 60 -29.20 -4.55 -8.74
N ASP A 61 -29.64 -4.36 -9.99
CA ASP A 61 -30.12 -5.41 -10.89
C ASP A 61 -29.24 -5.44 -12.14
N GLY A 62 -27.97 -5.78 -11.92
CA GLY A 62 -26.88 -5.60 -12.88
C GLY A 62 -26.28 -4.18 -12.87
N PRO A 63 -25.33 -3.90 -13.77
CA PRO A 63 -24.75 -2.58 -13.94
C PRO A 63 -25.80 -1.51 -14.28
N GLU A 64 -25.61 -0.30 -13.75
CA GLU A 64 -26.40 0.90 -14.09
C GLU A 64 -27.90 0.85 -13.75
N ARG A 65 -28.40 -0.27 -13.20
CA ARG A 65 -29.83 -0.48 -12.94
C ARG A 65 -30.12 -0.59 -11.45
N PHE A 66 -30.83 0.42 -10.93
CA PHE A 66 -31.27 0.48 -9.54
C PHE A 66 -32.75 0.13 -9.44
N VAL A 67 -33.12 -0.74 -8.51
CA VAL A 67 -34.50 -1.20 -8.32
C VAL A 67 -34.92 -1.26 -6.86
N ASP A 68 -36.23 -1.26 -6.60
CA ASP A 68 -36.79 -1.55 -5.28
C ASP A 68 -36.88 -3.06 -5.03
N LEU A 69 -37.40 -3.44 -3.85
CA LEU A 69 -37.58 -4.86 -3.48
C LEU A 69 -38.48 -5.61 -4.49
N GLN A 70 -39.47 -4.92 -5.07
CA GLN A 70 -40.39 -5.47 -6.06
C GLN A 70 -39.76 -5.56 -7.47
N GLY A 71 -38.60 -4.93 -7.69
CA GLY A 71 -37.91 -4.86 -8.99
C GLY A 71 -38.32 -3.68 -9.87
N ASN A 72 -39.07 -2.72 -9.34
CA ASN A 72 -39.39 -1.51 -10.08
C ASN A 72 -38.16 -0.61 -10.15
N PRO A 73 -37.88 0.05 -11.28
CA PRO A 73 -36.78 1.00 -11.41
C PRO A 73 -36.87 2.13 -10.38
N VAL A 74 -35.73 2.46 -9.77
CA VAL A 74 -35.58 3.52 -8.77
C VAL A 74 -34.59 4.55 -9.30
N SER A 75 -35.03 5.80 -9.47
CA SER A 75 -34.12 6.90 -9.83
C SER A 75 -33.32 7.33 -8.60
N LEU A 76 -31.99 7.39 -8.69
CA LEU A 76 -31.15 7.89 -7.59
C LEU A 76 -31.43 9.36 -7.26
N ALA A 77 -31.87 10.15 -8.25
CA ALA A 77 -32.09 11.59 -8.10
C ALA A 77 -33.19 11.96 -7.08
N GLN A 78 -34.04 11.00 -6.68
CA GLN A 78 -35.08 11.21 -5.67
C GLN A 78 -34.54 11.25 -4.23
N PHE A 79 -33.28 10.85 -4.03
CA PHE A 79 -32.65 10.80 -2.71
C PHE A 79 -31.70 11.98 -2.52
N ASP A 80 -31.53 12.39 -1.27
CA ASP A 80 -30.52 13.36 -0.87
C ASP A 80 -29.20 12.69 -0.50
N VAL A 81 -29.28 11.48 0.05
CA VAL A 81 -28.12 10.72 0.48
C VAL A 81 -28.24 9.25 0.10
N ILE A 82 -27.14 8.71 -0.41
CA ILE A 82 -26.96 7.26 -0.58
C ILE A 82 -25.99 6.78 0.50
N TRP A 83 -26.35 5.70 1.19
CA TRP A 83 -25.46 4.97 2.08
C TRP A 83 -25.21 3.57 1.54
N TYR A 84 -23.94 3.24 1.36
CA TYR A 84 -23.50 1.86 1.14
C TYR A 84 -22.56 1.40 2.27
N HIS A 85 -22.92 0.28 2.91
CA HIS A 85 -22.11 -0.39 3.91
C HIS A 85 -21.71 -1.77 3.41
N GLN A 86 -20.43 -2.10 3.49
CA GLN A 86 -19.91 -3.45 3.23
C GLN A 86 -19.06 -3.90 4.41
N GLY A 87 -19.69 -4.58 5.36
CA GLY A 87 -19.01 -5.15 6.53
C GLY A 87 -18.85 -6.67 6.47
N ASP A 88 -19.42 -7.32 5.46
CA ASP A 88 -19.51 -8.79 5.39
C ASP A 88 -18.41 -9.43 4.53
N GLN A 89 -17.98 -8.73 3.46
CA GLN A 89 -17.02 -9.23 2.48
C GLN A 89 -15.81 -8.31 2.33
N VAL A 90 -14.66 -8.89 1.98
CA VAL A 90 -13.41 -8.14 1.71
C VAL A 90 -13.37 -7.46 0.35
N THR A 91 -14.31 -7.79 -0.53
CA THR A 91 -14.40 -7.27 -1.89
C THR A 91 -15.64 -6.43 -2.09
N LEU A 92 -15.58 -5.53 -3.07
CA LEU A 92 -16.73 -4.84 -3.61
C LEU A 92 -17.37 -5.70 -4.72
N PRO A 93 -18.71 -5.73 -4.83
CA PRO A 93 -19.40 -6.36 -5.96
C PRO A 93 -18.97 -5.77 -7.31
N ALA A 94 -18.85 -6.62 -8.33
CA ALA A 94 -18.42 -6.19 -9.66
C ALA A 94 -19.36 -5.15 -10.29
N ASP A 95 -20.67 -5.29 -10.08
CA ASP A 95 -21.69 -4.35 -10.61
C ASP A 95 -21.55 -2.94 -10.02
N LEU A 96 -21.05 -2.83 -8.78
CA LEU A 96 -20.73 -1.56 -8.13
C LEU A 96 -19.50 -0.89 -8.74
N GLN A 97 -18.54 -1.68 -9.22
CA GLN A 97 -17.30 -1.21 -9.83
C GLN A 97 -17.43 -1.03 -11.35
N ASN A 98 -18.59 -1.32 -11.93
CA ASN A 98 -18.85 -1.08 -13.33
C ASN A 98 -18.75 0.43 -13.64
N PRO A 99 -18.09 0.84 -14.75
CA PRO A 99 -17.92 2.26 -15.10
C PRO A 99 -19.23 3.07 -15.12
N GLY A 100 -20.34 2.50 -15.61
CA GLY A 100 -21.61 3.21 -15.66
C GLY A 100 -22.25 3.38 -14.28
N THR A 101 -22.15 2.38 -13.40
CA THR A 101 -22.60 2.49 -12.01
C THR A 101 -21.78 3.53 -11.24
N LEU A 102 -20.46 3.53 -11.44
CA LEU A 102 -19.57 4.55 -10.86
C LEU A 102 -19.92 5.95 -11.37
N GLU A 103 -20.22 6.08 -12.66
CA GLU A 103 -20.65 7.36 -13.23
C GLU A 103 -22.02 7.81 -12.70
N ALA A 104 -22.95 6.89 -12.44
CA ALA A 104 -24.22 7.22 -11.78
C ALA A 104 -23.99 7.81 -10.38
N PHE A 105 -23.09 7.25 -9.58
CA PHE A 105 -22.71 7.85 -8.29
C PHE A 105 -21.95 9.15 -8.44
N ARG A 106 -21.01 9.23 -9.40
CA ARG A 106 -20.27 10.47 -9.68
C ARG A 106 -21.25 11.59 -10.01
N SER A 107 -22.16 11.35 -10.94
CA SER A 107 -23.19 12.30 -11.35
C SER A 107 -24.11 12.70 -10.19
N PHE A 108 -24.57 11.72 -9.40
CA PHE A 108 -25.40 11.96 -8.21
C PHE A 108 -24.72 12.92 -7.22
N VAL A 109 -23.47 12.65 -6.84
CA VAL A 109 -22.73 13.51 -5.91
C VAL A 109 -22.40 14.85 -6.54
N THR A 110 -21.95 14.89 -7.80
CA THR A 110 -21.59 16.14 -8.50
C THR A 110 -22.76 17.12 -8.59
N GLN A 111 -24.00 16.62 -8.60
CA GLN A 111 -25.25 17.40 -8.56
C GLN A 111 -25.59 18.00 -7.19
N GLY A 112 -24.76 17.79 -6.16
CA GLY A 112 -24.96 18.36 -4.83
C GLY A 112 -25.66 17.42 -3.85
N LYS A 113 -25.48 16.10 -4.02
CA LYS A 113 -26.01 15.08 -3.11
C LYS A 113 -24.91 14.46 -2.25
N GLY A 114 -25.32 13.75 -1.20
CA GLY A 114 -24.42 13.14 -0.22
C GLY A 114 -24.19 11.64 -0.45
N LEU A 115 -22.96 11.17 -0.28
CA LEU A 115 -22.63 9.75 -0.33
C LEU A 115 -21.92 9.32 0.96
N PHE A 116 -22.48 8.32 1.66
CA PHE A 116 -21.86 7.71 2.82
C PHE A 116 -21.36 6.31 2.49
N LEU A 117 -20.08 6.04 2.74
CA LEU A 117 -19.44 4.76 2.47
C LEU A 117 -18.80 4.22 3.75
N SER A 118 -19.21 3.04 4.20
CA SER A 118 -18.65 2.46 5.44
C SER A 118 -18.22 0.99 5.31
N GLY A 119 -17.22 0.60 6.08
CA GLY A 119 -16.57 -0.71 5.96
C GLY A 119 -15.68 -0.77 4.72
N VAL A 120 -15.74 -1.86 3.95
CA VAL A 120 -15.01 -2.01 2.67
C VAL A 120 -15.51 -1.02 1.61
N ALA A 121 -16.77 -0.56 1.72
CA ALA A 121 -17.34 0.44 0.82
C ALA A 121 -16.52 1.73 0.75
N ALA A 122 -15.75 2.06 1.81
CA ALA A 122 -14.85 3.22 1.79
C ALA A 122 -13.85 3.18 0.62
N ARG A 123 -13.41 1.99 0.16
CA ARG A 123 -12.51 1.83 -1.00
C ARG A 123 -13.08 2.39 -2.31
N LEU A 124 -14.41 2.56 -2.40
CA LEU A 124 -15.09 3.06 -3.59
C LEU A 124 -14.69 4.52 -3.90
N VAL A 125 -14.20 5.31 -2.93
CA VAL A 125 -13.72 6.68 -3.22
C VAL A 125 -12.54 6.72 -4.19
N VAL A 126 -11.72 5.67 -4.20
CA VAL A 126 -10.61 5.54 -5.15
C VAL A 126 -11.13 5.16 -6.54
N ASP A 127 -12.13 4.28 -6.62
CA ASP A 127 -12.76 3.90 -7.90
C ASP A 127 -13.57 5.06 -8.51
N LEU A 128 -14.14 5.93 -7.66
CA LEU A 128 -14.77 7.20 -8.06
C LEU A 128 -13.74 8.27 -8.44
N GLY A 129 -12.43 8.03 -8.27
CA GLY A 129 -11.37 9.01 -8.56
C GLY A 129 -11.41 10.24 -7.64
N VAL A 130 -11.97 10.10 -6.44
CA VAL A 130 -12.04 11.15 -5.41
C VAL A 130 -10.82 11.09 -4.49
N GLU A 131 -10.22 9.91 -4.34
CA GLU A 131 -9.01 9.67 -3.58
C GLU A 131 -7.99 8.91 -4.44
N VAL A 132 -6.72 9.27 -4.33
CA VAL A 132 -5.63 8.62 -5.08
C VAL A 132 -4.82 7.67 -4.20
N ALA A 133 -4.82 7.88 -2.89
CA ALA A 133 -4.17 7.00 -1.94
C ALA A 133 -4.86 5.63 -1.92
N PRO A 134 -4.13 4.52 -2.11
CA PRO A 134 -4.73 3.19 -2.10
C PRO A 134 -5.24 2.86 -0.71
N MET A 135 -6.42 2.25 -0.62
CA MET A 135 -6.91 1.66 0.63
C MET A 135 -6.74 0.15 0.61
N ARG A 136 -6.26 -0.41 1.72
CA ARG A 136 -6.22 -1.86 1.95
C ARG A 136 -7.59 -2.32 2.42
N THR A 137 -8.01 -3.52 2.01
CA THR A 137 -9.21 -4.19 2.53
C THR A 137 -8.84 -5.35 3.46
N VAL A 138 -9.57 -5.51 4.54
CA VAL A 138 -9.31 -6.53 5.58
C VAL A 138 -10.60 -7.28 5.90
N ALA A 139 -10.51 -8.60 6.10
CA ALA A 139 -11.65 -9.43 6.50
C ALA A 139 -12.09 -9.14 7.93
N GLY A 140 -13.37 -9.38 8.23
CA GLY A 140 -13.89 -9.25 9.59
C GLY A 140 -13.21 -10.22 10.56
N GLY A 141 -13.13 -9.82 11.83
CA GLY A 141 -12.43 -10.57 12.86
C GLY A 141 -12.90 -10.26 14.26
N GLN A 142 -12.44 -11.07 15.21
CA GLN A 142 -12.78 -10.95 16.62
C GLN A 142 -11.52 -10.67 17.43
N ASP A 143 -11.58 -9.65 18.28
CA ASP A 143 -10.56 -9.36 19.27
C ASP A 143 -11.15 -8.53 20.43
N ARG A 144 -10.29 -8.10 21.35
CA ARG A 144 -10.66 -7.29 22.51
C ARG A 144 -10.35 -5.79 22.33
N TYR A 145 -9.93 -5.38 21.13
CA TYR A 145 -9.54 -4.00 20.89
C TYR A 145 -10.77 -3.11 20.74
N GLN A 146 -10.87 -2.07 21.55
CA GLN A 146 -11.96 -1.10 21.47
C GLN A 146 -11.60 -0.01 20.46
N ALA A 147 -12.33 0.06 19.35
CA ALA A 147 -12.10 1.07 18.33
C ALA A 147 -12.79 2.39 18.71
N GLY A 148 -12.01 3.46 18.70
CA GLY A 148 -12.47 4.81 18.96
C GLY A 148 -11.88 5.82 17.97
N LEU A 149 -12.54 6.96 17.85
CA LEU A 149 -12.09 8.07 17.02
C LEU A 149 -11.69 9.26 17.89
N ILE A 150 -10.62 9.94 17.49
CA ILE A 150 -10.18 11.21 18.06
C ILE A 150 -10.51 12.29 17.03
N PRO A 151 -11.55 13.12 17.25
CA PRO A 151 -11.92 14.19 16.33
C PRO A 151 -10.77 15.17 16.09
N ILE A 152 -10.48 15.43 14.82
CA ILE A 152 -9.58 16.51 14.39
C ILE A 152 -10.38 17.79 14.28
N VAL A 153 -11.53 17.73 13.61
CA VAL A 153 -12.46 18.85 13.45
C VAL A 153 -13.52 18.75 14.54
N LYS A 154 -13.19 19.18 15.76
CA LYS A 154 -14.01 18.96 16.96
C LYS A 154 -15.43 19.52 16.85
N ASP A 155 -15.58 20.67 16.20
CA ASP A 155 -16.87 21.36 16.05
C ASP A 155 -17.65 20.90 14.81
N HIS A 156 -17.20 19.83 14.14
CA HIS A 156 -17.92 19.29 12.98
C HIS A 156 -19.31 18.76 13.41
N PRO A 157 -20.40 19.06 12.68
CA PRO A 157 -21.76 18.63 13.05
C PRO A 157 -21.93 17.12 13.27
N ILE A 158 -21.08 16.31 12.63
CA ILE A 158 -21.13 14.85 12.81
C ILE A 158 -20.76 14.41 14.24
N PHE A 159 -20.07 15.25 15.01
CA PHE A 159 -19.67 14.95 16.39
C PHE A 159 -20.64 15.46 17.47
N THR A 160 -21.75 16.11 17.08
CA THR A 160 -22.75 16.60 18.04
C THR A 160 -23.32 15.46 18.89
N ASP A 161 -23.44 15.71 20.19
CA ASP A 161 -23.92 14.76 21.22
C ASP A 161 -23.10 13.46 21.35
N LEU A 162 -21.83 13.48 20.92
CA LEU A 162 -20.88 12.39 21.18
C LEU A 162 -19.91 12.77 22.30
N THR A 163 -19.98 12.04 23.40
CA THR A 163 -19.13 12.29 24.58
C THR A 163 -17.77 11.60 24.43
N SER A 164 -16.68 12.36 24.53
CA SER A 164 -15.33 11.80 24.61
C SER A 164 -15.02 11.22 25.99
N SER A 165 -14.24 10.14 26.03
CA SER A 165 -13.75 9.52 27.26
C SER A 165 -12.30 9.93 27.58
N LEU A 166 -11.67 9.28 28.58
CA LEU A 166 -10.25 9.48 28.93
C LEU A 166 -9.36 9.37 27.68
N GLY A 167 -8.61 10.44 27.38
CA GLY A 167 -7.72 10.51 26.21
C GLY A 167 -8.34 11.15 24.96
N HIS A 168 -9.48 11.84 25.06
CA HIS A 168 -10.17 12.54 23.96
C HIS A 168 -10.76 11.64 22.86
N ALA A 169 -10.70 10.32 23.01
CA ALA A 169 -11.31 9.37 22.09
C ALA A 169 -12.80 9.16 22.40
N ILE A 170 -13.62 9.07 21.36
CA ILE A 170 -15.00 8.61 21.38
C ILE A 170 -14.99 7.15 20.94
N PHE A 171 -15.44 6.23 21.78
CA PHE A 171 -15.45 4.80 21.45
C PHE A 171 -16.74 4.39 20.74
N PHE A 172 -16.62 3.47 19.79
CA PHE A 172 -17.71 3.01 18.93
C PHE A 172 -17.88 1.50 18.90
N THR A 173 -16.81 0.74 19.20
CA THR A 173 -16.87 -0.73 19.32
C THR A 173 -16.18 -1.19 20.58
N SER A 174 -16.72 -2.23 21.22
CA SER A 174 -16.17 -2.82 22.45
C SER A 174 -15.24 -4.02 22.20
N GLY A 175 -14.87 -4.27 20.95
CA GLY A 175 -14.11 -5.44 20.49
C GLY A 175 -14.47 -5.82 19.06
N GLY A 176 -13.62 -6.60 18.40
CA GLY A 176 -13.87 -7.11 17.05
C GLY A 176 -14.00 -6.02 15.98
N TYR A 177 -14.11 -6.44 14.73
CA TYR A 177 -14.19 -5.54 13.58
C TYR A 177 -14.90 -6.20 12.40
N PRO A 178 -15.64 -5.42 11.59
CA PRO A 178 -16.26 -5.91 10.36
C PRO A 178 -15.18 -6.10 9.29
N ALA A 179 -15.56 -6.58 8.10
CA ALA A 179 -14.71 -6.33 6.95
C ALA A 179 -14.62 -4.80 6.72
N PHE A 180 -13.42 -4.28 6.45
CA PHE A 180 -13.22 -2.84 6.31
C PHE A 180 -12.16 -2.48 5.27
N ALA A 181 -12.15 -1.20 4.85
CA ALA A 181 -11.03 -0.60 4.16
C ALA A 181 -10.32 0.45 5.04
N ASP A 182 -8.99 0.55 4.95
CA ASP A 182 -8.18 1.52 5.71
C ASP A 182 -6.99 2.07 4.90
N PHE A 183 -6.36 3.13 5.40
CA PHE A 183 -5.22 3.81 4.78
C PHE A 183 -3.87 3.28 5.27
N HIS A 184 -3.84 2.09 5.87
CA HIS A 184 -2.65 1.54 6.50
C HIS A 184 -1.45 1.57 5.56
N ARG A 185 -0.39 2.32 5.94
CA ARG A 185 0.87 2.48 5.18
C ARG A 185 0.73 3.06 3.76
N SER A 186 -0.44 3.61 3.41
CA SER A 186 -0.69 4.20 2.09
C SER A 186 -0.22 5.66 1.97
N GLY A 187 0.05 6.32 3.09
CA GLY A 187 0.30 7.77 3.14
C GLY A 187 -0.98 8.63 3.02
N GLY A 188 -2.16 8.01 2.94
CA GLY A 188 -3.45 8.68 2.81
C GLY A 188 -4.22 8.93 4.13
N PRO A 189 -5.40 9.58 4.06
CA PRO A 189 -6.02 10.15 2.85
C PRO A 189 -5.19 11.30 2.25
N THR A 190 -5.44 11.66 1.00
CA THR A 190 -4.76 12.80 0.33
C THR A 190 -5.71 13.76 -0.36
N GLY A 191 -6.94 13.33 -0.66
CA GLY A 191 -7.92 14.12 -1.42
C GLY A 191 -9.09 14.69 -0.62
N GLY A 192 -9.21 14.42 0.68
CA GLY A 192 -10.41 14.81 1.46
C GLY A 192 -10.17 15.02 2.93
N ARG A 193 -10.89 15.99 3.52
CA ARG A 193 -10.81 16.45 4.91
C ARG A 193 -10.84 15.32 5.92
N LEU A 194 -9.73 15.11 6.62
CA LEU A 194 -9.66 14.15 7.70
C LEU A 194 -10.42 14.71 8.91
N LEU A 195 -11.52 14.05 9.27
CA LEU A 195 -12.40 14.49 10.36
C LEU A 195 -12.02 13.87 11.69
N ALA A 196 -11.52 12.63 11.71
CA ALA A 196 -10.99 11.99 12.92
C ALA A 196 -9.92 10.93 12.63
N ARG A 197 -9.00 10.76 13.59
CA ARG A 197 -8.01 9.67 13.62
C ARG A 197 -8.50 8.51 14.45
N ALA A 198 -7.94 7.33 14.24
CA ALA A 198 -8.10 6.22 15.17
C ALA A 198 -7.47 6.55 16.54
N ASN A 199 -7.92 5.87 17.59
CA ASN A 199 -7.25 5.85 18.89
C ASN A 199 -5.98 4.96 18.90
N SER A 200 -5.38 4.71 17.73
CA SER A 200 -4.06 4.09 17.54
C SER A 200 -3.24 4.89 16.51
N ALA A 201 -1.91 4.80 16.60
CA ALA A 201 -0.99 5.79 16.03
C ALA A 201 -0.98 5.94 14.49
N ASP A 202 -1.56 5.00 13.74
CA ASP A 202 -1.31 4.89 12.29
C ASP A 202 -2.58 4.77 11.42
N GLU A 203 -3.76 5.24 11.86
CA GLU A 203 -4.99 5.10 11.07
C GLU A 203 -5.89 6.35 11.00
N ASN A 204 -6.47 6.58 9.81
CA ASN A 204 -7.24 7.76 9.41
C ASN A 204 -8.65 7.37 8.89
N PRO A 205 -9.55 6.89 9.77
CA PRO A 205 -10.74 6.14 9.36
C PRO A 205 -11.94 7.00 8.93
N LEU A 206 -11.98 8.30 9.23
CA LEU A 206 -13.15 9.15 9.00
C LEU A 206 -12.77 10.40 8.21
N VAL A 207 -13.20 10.44 6.95
CA VAL A 207 -12.75 11.43 5.95
C VAL A 207 -13.94 11.96 5.16
N GLU A 208 -13.95 13.26 4.87
CA GLU A 208 -14.94 13.93 4.03
C GLU A 208 -14.31 14.49 2.75
N TYR A 209 -14.88 14.17 1.60
CA TYR A 209 -14.41 14.61 0.29
C TYR A 209 -15.42 15.53 -0.38
N ARG A 210 -14.91 16.34 -1.31
CA ARG A 210 -15.72 17.09 -2.27
C ARG A 210 -15.71 16.38 -3.60
N LEU A 211 -16.87 16.32 -4.24
CA LEU A 211 -16.99 15.88 -5.62
C LEU A 211 -18.07 16.73 -6.30
N GLY A 212 -17.63 17.64 -7.15
CA GLY A 212 -18.50 18.69 -7.71
C GLY A 212 -19.14 19.51 -6.60
N LYS A 213 -20.48 19.60 -6.63
CA LYS A 213 -21.24 20.31 -5.59
C LYS A 213 -21.50 19.46 -4.34
N GLY A 214 -21.30 18.14 -4.38
CA GLY A 214 -21.68 17.23 -3.31
C GLY A 214 -20.59 16.95 -2.30
N ARG A 215 -20.90 16.00 -1.40
CA ARG A 215 -20.00 15.53 -0.33
C ARG A 215 -20.00 14.01 -0.27
N VAL A 216 -18.83 13.44 0.01
CA VAL A 216 -18.67 12.02 0.31
C VAL A 216 -18.06 11.89 1.70
N ILE A 217 -18.66 11.12 2.60
CA ILE A 217 -18.01 10.73 3.86
C ILE A 217 -17.68 9.25 3.80
N VAL A 218 -16.46 8.90 4.19
CA VAL A 218 -16.06 7.51 4.41
C VAL A 218 -15.86 7.24 5.89
N LEU A 219 -16.31 6.07 6.34
CA LEU A 219 -16.03 5.52 7.66
C LEU A 219 -15.44 4.12 7.50
N GLY A 220 -14.12 4.05 7.42
CA GLY A 220 -13.35 2.82 7.28
C GLY A 220 -12.92 2.23 8.62
N TRP A 221 -11.88 1.39 8.56
CA TRP A 221 -11.26 0.74 9.71
C TRP A 221 -12.27 -0.06 10.56
N ARG A 222 -11.91 -0.35 11.81
CA ARG A 222 -12.62 -1.25 12.73
C ARG A 222 -13.94 -0.69 13.29
N VAL A 223 -14.31 0.55 12.94
CA VAL A 223 -15.39 1.31 13.59
C VAL A 223 -16.82 0.91 13.17
N PRO A 224 -17.16 0.71 11.88
CA PRO A 224 -18.53 0.46 11.44
C PRO A 224 -18.97 -1.01 11.69
N ASN A 225 -18.82 -1.49 12.93
CA ASN A 225 -19.19 -2.84 13.38
C ASN A 225 -20.62 -2.87 13.93
N TYR A 226 -21.61 -2.91 13.04
CA TYR A 226 -23.03 -2.92 13.40
C TYR A 226 -23.50 -4.30 13.88
N GLY A 227 -22.86 -5.36 13.37
CA GLY A 227 -23.14 -6.76 13.67
C GLY A 227 -22.73 -7.22 15.07
N LEU A 228 -21.91 -6.45 15.79
CA LEU A 228 -21.48 -6.78 17.15
C LEU A 228 -22.65 -6.77 18.14
N ALA A 229 -23.14 -7.95 18.53
CA ALA A 229 -24.32 -8.13 19.38
C ALA A 229 -24.23 -7.39 20.73
N ASN A 230 -23.09 -7.51 21.43
CA ASN A 230 -22.90 -6.96 22.77
C ASN A 230 -21.99 -5.72 22.77
N ASN A 231 -22.16 -4.83 21.79
CA ASN A 231 -21.39 -3.60 21.70
C ASN A 231 -21.80 -2.61 22.81
N THR A 232 -20.96 -2.39 23.82
CA THR A 232 -21.22 -1.43 24.90
C THR A 232 -21.28 0.02 24.40
N HIS A 233 -20.71 0.29 23.22
CA HIS A 233 -20.64 1.61 22.59
C HIS A 233 -21.63 1.79 21.42
N ARG A 234 -22.63 0.90 21.31
CA ARG A 234 -23.63 0.90 20.21
C ARG A 234 -24.31 2.25 20.03
N GLN A 235 -24.68 2.92 21.12
CA GLN A 235 -25.35 4.23 21.06
C GLN A 235 -24.48 5.29 20.38
N SER A 236 -23.17 5.28 20.63
CA SER A 236 -22.22 6.20 19.97
C SER A 236 -22.11 5.90 18.48
N LEU A 237 -22.03 4.63 18.09
CA LEU A 237 -21.93 4.23 16.67
C LEU A 237 -23.18 4.63 15.89
N GLU A 238 -24.35 4.36 16.45
CA GLU A 238 -25.62 4.75 15.84
C GLU A 238 -25.79 6.28 15.81
N ARG A 239 -25.32 7.00 16.84
CA ARG A 239 -25.35 8.47 16.87
C ARG A 239 -24.46 9.07 15.79
N LEU A 240 -23.20 8.62 15.68
CA LEU A 240 -22.29 9.07 14.61
C LEU A 240 -22.90 8.80 13.23
N THR A 241 -23.45 7.60 13.03
CA THR A 241 -24.11 7.22 11.77
C THR A 241 -25.27 8.16 11.45
N ARG A 242 -26.15 8.47 12.42
CA ARG A 242 -27.24 9.44 12.23
C ARG A 242 -26.73 10.83 11.88
N ASN A 243 -25.70 11.30 12.59
CA ASN A 243 -25.19 12.65 12.36
C ASN A 243 -24.53 12.76 10.97
N ILE A 244 -23.80 11.73 10.52
CA ILE A 244 -23.23 11.68 9.16
C ILE A 244 -24.34 11.73 8.10
N LEU A 245 -25.37 10.87 8.24
CA LEU A 245 -26.48 10.83 7.30
C LEU A 245 -27.27 12.15 7.29
N GLY A 246 -27.50 12.74 8.47
CA GLY A 246 -28.20 14.03 8.61
C GLY A 246 -27.42 15.16 7.94
N TYR A 247 -26.12 15.25 8.22
CA TYR A 247 -25.21 16.21 7.61
C TYR A 247 -25.16 16.06 6.08
N LEU A 248 -25.02 14.84 5.57
CA LEU A 248 -24.98 14.60 4.12
C LEU A 248 -26.31 14.86 3.42
N SER A 249 -27.44 14.75 4.12
CA SER A 249 -28.77 15.00 3.56
C SER A 249 -29.16 16.48 3.47
N ASP A 250 -28.44 17.38 4.15
CA ASP A 250 -28.74 18.82 4.18
C ASP A 250 -27.52 19.65 3.83
N ALA A 251 -27.42 20.06 2.56
CA ALA A 251 -26.32 20.86 2.06
C ALA A 251 -26.12 22.20 2.79
N LYS A 252 -27.13 22.70 3.53
CA LYS A 252 -27.00 23.92 4.35
C LYS A 252 -26.15 23.69 5.61
N GLN A 253 -26.00 22.44 6.04
CA GLN A 253 -25.16 22.08 7.18
C GLN A 253 -23.71 21.84 6.79
N TRP A 254 -23.41 21.79 5.49
CA TRP A 254 -22.06 21.50 5.02
C TRP A 254 -21.08 22.58 5.45
N VAL A 255 -20.04 22.13 6.14
CA VAL A 255 -18.99 22.99 6.61
C VAL A 255 -18.01 23.18 5.46
N GLU A 256 -17.77 24.43 5.09
CA GLU A 256 -16.72 24.76 4.14
C GLU A 256 -15.34 24.65 4.80
N TRP A 257 -14.34 24.20 4.04
CA TRP A 257 -12.94 24.19 4.45
C TRP A 257 -12.05 24.61 3.29
N ASP A 258 -10.91 25.21 3.64
CA ASP A 258 -9.85 25.46 2.69
C ASP A 258 -9.03 24.17 2.47
N GLU A 259 -8.79 23.81 1.22
CA GLU A 259 -7.94 22.67 0.85
C GLU A 259 -6.49 22.87 1.33
N SER A 260 -6.07 24.12 1.58
CA SER A 260 -4.78 24.45 2.20
C SER A 260 -4.69 24.04 3.68
N GLU A 261 -5.77 24.15 4.45
CA GLU A 261 -5.86 23.68 5.85
C GLU A 261 -5.85 22.15 5.93
N HIS A 262 -6.30 21.49 4.87
CA HIS A 262 -6.40 20.04 4.80
C HIS A 262 -5.02 19.36 4.76
N MET A 263 -4.12 19.88 3.93
CA MET A 263 -2.70 19.47 3.90
C MET A 263 -2.00 19.73 5.24
N ALA A 264 -2.46 20.74 5.99
CA ALA A 264 -1.94 21.11 7.32
C ALA A 264 -2.45 20.25 8.48
N ALA A 265 -3.51 19.45 8.27
CA ALA A 265 -4.14 18.62 9.30
C ALA A 265 -3.90 17.10 9.11
N ILE A 266 -3.75 16.64 7.86
CA ILE A 266 -3.40 15.24 7.55
C ILE A 266 -1.99 14.92 8.00
N GLN A 267 -1.05 15.79 7.65
CA GLN A 267 0.18 15.92 8.40
C GLN A 267 -0.15 16.97 9.45
N ARG A 268 -0.01 16.70 10.75
CA ARG A 268 0.51 17.81 11.56
C ARG A 268 1.82 18.09 10.86
N VAL A 269 1.89 19.18 10.10
CA VAL A 269 3.16 19.59 9.52
C VAL A 269 3.98 19.94 10.74
N GLU A 270 4.78 18.98 11.17
CA GLU A 270 5.65 19.12 12.32
C GLU A 270 6.96 19.71 11.82
N LEU A 271 7.61 20.47 12.70
CA LEU A 271 8.97 20.90 12.44
C LEU A 271 9.82 19.65 12.17
N PRO A 272 10.68 19.66 11.12
CA PRO A 272 11.64 18.59 10.87
C PRO A 272 12.38 18.21 12.15
N SER A 273 12.26 16.97 12.59
CA SER A 273 12.85 16.49 13.84
C SER A 273 14.38 16.65 13.84
N GLU A 274 14.99 16.71 15.03
CA GLU A 274 16.46 16.75 15.13
C GLU A 274 17.12 15.53 14.47
N LYS A 275 16.46 14.37 14.49
CA LYS A 275 16.93 13.16 13.80
C LYS A 275 16.90 13.31 12.28
N GLU A 276 15.83 13.86 11.72
CA GLU A 276 15.71 14.10 10.28
C GLU A 276 16.76 15.11 9.79
N LEU A 277 16.98 16.20 10.54
CA LEU A 277 17.99 17.21 10.22
C LEU A 277 19.41 16.64 10.31
N SER A 278 19.70 15.88 11.39
CA SER A 278 21.00 15.22 11.57
C SER A 278 21.29 14.20 10.48
N ALA A 279 20.29 13.40 10.08
CA ALA A 279 20.42 12.43 8.99
C ALA A 279 20.71 13.12 7.64
N LEU A 280 20.01 14.21 7.32
CA LEU A 280 20.26 14.98 6.10
C LEU A 280 21.66 15.61 6.10
N LYS A 281 22.08 16.19 7.23
CA LYS A 281 23.42 16.74 7.39
C LYS A 281 24.51 15.69 7.21
N ALA A 282 24.34 14.51 7.82
CA ALA A 282 25.27 13.40 7.66
C ALA A 282 25.37 12.94 6.21
N ALA A 283 24.25 12.86 5.49
CA ALA A 283 24.26 12.53 4.06
C ALA A 283 24.99 13.59 3.22
N ILE A 284 24.75 14.88 3.47
CA ILE A 284 25.47 15.96 2.77
C ILE A 284 26.97 15.92 3.06
N ASP A 285 27.35 15.72 4.32
CA ASP A 285 28.76 15.64 4.73
C ASP A 285 29.46 14.44 4.09
N ASP A 286 28.80 13.28 4.04
CA ASP A 286 29.30 12.09 3.35
C ASP A 286 29.47 12.33 1.84
N LEU A 287 28.49 12.96 1.18
CA LEU A 287 28.58 13.29 -0.25
C LEU A 287 29.72 14.27 -0.54
N ILE A 288 29.94 15.27 0.32
CA ILE A 288 31.07 16.20 0.22
C ILE A 288 32.40 15.44 0.36
N ALA A 289 32.52 14.60 1.40
CA ALA A 289 33.74 13.85 1.68
C ALA A 289 34.06 12.82 0.58
N SER A 290 33.05 12.12 0.08
CA SER A 290 33.17 11.05 -0.90
C SER A 290 33.44 11.57 -2.31
N PHE A 291 32.83 12.70 -2.71
CA PHE A 291 32.85 13.14 -4.11
C PHE A 291 33.56 14.48 -4.37
N GLY A 292 33.83 15.28 -3.34
CA GLY A 292 34.55 16.55 -3.46
C GLY A 292 33.98 17.43 -4.57
N ASP A 293 34.82 17.82 -5.52
CA ASP A 293 34.46 18.72 -6.64
C ASP A 293 33.33 18.18 -7.53
N ARG A 294 33.10 16.85 -7.57
CA ARG A 294 31.97 16.28 -8.31
C ARG A 294 30.63 16.61 -7.67
N TYR A 295 30.60 16.92 -6.37
CA TYR A 295 29.44 17.41 -5.63
C TYR A 295 29.61 18.92 -5.33
N ALA A 296 29.85 19.71 -6.38
CA ALA A 296 30.24 21.12 -6.28
C ALA A 296 29.31 22.00 -5.42
N ASN A 297 28.01 21.70 -5.39
CA ASN A 297 27.03 22.45 -4.61
C ASN A 297 26.99 22.06 -3.11
N GLY A 298 27.75 21.05 -2.70
CA GLY A 298 27.76 20.53 -1.34
C GLY A 298 27.95 21.60 -0.25
N PRO A 299 28.94 22.50 -0.34
CA PRO A 299 29.12 23.58 0.65
C PRO A 299 27.90 24.50 0.78
N VAL A 300 27.22 24.79 -0.33
CA VAL A 300 26.01 25.62 -0.34
C VAL A 300 24.84 24.88 0.33
N LEU A 301 24.67 23.60 0.01
CA LEU A 301 23.62 22.76 0.58
C LEU A 301 23.83 22.52 2.08
N LYS A 302 25.07 22.34 2.52
CA LYS A 302 25.44 22.25 3.94
C LYS A 302 25.05 23.53 4.69
N LYS A 303 25.39 24.69 4.13
CA LYS A 303 25.00 25.99 4.72
C LYS A 303 23.47 26.12 4.83
N LYS A 304 22.72 25.77 3.79
CA LYS A 304 21.25 25.75 3.83
C LYS A 304 20.70 24.80 4.91
N CYS A 305 21.35 23.66 5.12
CA CYS A 305 20.97 22.70 6.16
C CYS A 305 21.19 23.28 7.57
N GLU A 306 22.31 23.98 7.80
CA GLU A 306 22.62 24.64 9.07
C GLU A 306 21.68 25.83 9.37
N GLU A 307 21.32 26.61 8.35
CA GLU A 307 20.32 27.67 8.43
C GLU A 307 18.93 27.10 8.79
N LEU A 308 18.53 26.01 8.14
CA LEU A 308 17.27 25.32 8.41
C LEU A 308 17.22 24.71 9.81
N GLU A 309 18.32 24.10 10.26
CA GLU A 309 18.47 23.54 11.61
C GLU A 309 18.29 24.64 12.67
N THR A 310 18.92 25.80 12.45
CA THR A 310 18.80 26.98 13.32
C THR A 310 17.36 27.49 13.36
N ALA A 311 16.73 27.67 12.19
CA ALA A 311 15.35 28.14 12.10
C ALA A 311 14.35 27.18 12.77
N CYS A 312 14.56 25.87 12.65
CA CYS A 312 13.75 24.87 13.36
C CYS A 312 13.94 24.94 14.88
N LYS A 313 15.18 25.18 15.35
CA LYS A 313 15.48 25.35 16.78
C LYS A 313 14.83 26.61 17.36
N ASP A 314 14.90 27.72 16.64
CA ASP A 314 14.27 28.97 17.05
C ASP A 314 12.74 28.83 17.09
N ALA A 315 12.15 28.17 16.09
CA ALA A 315 10.72 27.88 16.07
C ALA A 315 10.29 27.00 17.27
N ARG A 316 11.09 26.01 17.68
CA ARG A 316 10.82 25.19 18.88
C ARG A 316 10.86 25.98 20.18
N ASN A 317 11.70 27.00 20.27
CA ASN A 317 11.88 27.82 21.47
C ASN A 317 10.89 29.00 21.56
N SER A 318 10.07 29.22 20.53
CA SER A 318 9.06 30.28 20.53
C SER A 318 7.86 29.92 21.41
N ALA A 319 7.36 30.90 22.17
CA ALA A 319 6.17 30.76 23.00
C ALA A 319 4.86 30.60 22.19
N ALA A 320 4.87 31.01 20.93
CA ALA A 320 3.80 30.80 19.96
C ALA A 320 4.41 30.41 18.62
N VAL A 321 4.05 29.23 18.10
CA VAL A 321 4.55 28.72 16.83
C VAL A 321 3.48 28.95 15.77
N ASP A 322 3.78 29.81 14.81
CA ASP A 322 2.93 30.07 13.64
C ASP A 322 2.90 28.82 12.74
N GLN A 323 1.70 28.35 12.38
CA GLN A 323 1.54 27.18 11.51
C GLN A 323 2.10 27.43 10.11
N GLU A 324 2.03 28.66 9.60
CA GLU A 324 2.58 29.01 8.29
C GLU A 324 4.11 28.85 8.29
N LEU A 325 4.77 29.29 9.37
CA LEU A 325 6.20 29.08 9.57
C LEU A 325 6.57 27.59 9.59
N VAL A 326 5.82 26.76 10.31
CA VAL A 326 6.11 25.32 10.38
C VAL A 326 5.96 24.65 9.01
N GLN A 327 4.93 25.02 8.25
CA GLN A 327 4.74 24.56 6.88
C GLN A 327 5.88 24.99 5.96
N ASN A 328 6.34 26.23 6.08
CA ASN A 328 7.48 26.75 5.31
C ASN A 328 8.77 26.00 5.62
N LEU A 329 9.02 25.70 6.90
CA LEU A 329 10.21 24.95 7.33
C LEU A 329 10.16 23.49 6.87
N ARG A 330 9.00 22.82 6.94
CA ARG A 330 8.85 21.45 6.41
C ARG A 330 9.01 21.41 4.90
N ARG A 331 8.41 22.36 4.16
CA ARG A 331 8.60 22.47 2.70
C ARG A 331 10.07 22.70 2.35
N SER A 332 10.74 23.58 3.07
CA SER A 332 12.18 23.84 2.89
C SER A 332 13.03 22.61 3.18
N PHE A 333 12.69 21.82 4.20
CA PHE A 333 13.35 20.56 4.50
C PHE A 333 13.22 19.55 3.36
N VAL A 334 12.00 19.30 2.87
CA VAL A 334 11.76 18.34 1.78
C VAL A 334 12.44 18.78 0.50
N ALA A 335 12.39 20.08 0.18
CA ALA A 335 13.09 20.64 -0.97
C ALA A 335 14.62 20.46 -0.85
N LEU A 336 15.20 20.81 0.30
CA LEU A 336 16.63 20.65 0.54
C LEU A 336 17.07 19.19 0.52
N GLN A 337 16.29 18.30 1.12
CA GLN A 337 16.54 16.86 1.11
C GLN A 337 16.58 16.33 -0.32
N ARG A 338 15.59 16.71 -1.13
CA ARG A 338 15.53 16.31 -2.55
C ARG A 338 16.72 16.88 -3.33
N ASP A 339 17.01 18.17 -3.18
CA ASP A 339 18.13 18.83 -3.87
C ASP A 339 19.47 18.19 -3.51
N ALA A 340 19.70 17.91 -2.23
CA ALA A 340 20.94 17.31 -1.76
C ALA A 340 21.13 15.88 -2.24
N LEU A 341 20.10 15.04 -2.09
CA LEU A 341 20.22 13.62 -2.42
C LEU A 341 20.20 13.36 -3.93
N LEU A 342 19.43 14.13 -4.71
CA LEU A 342 19.42 14.01 -6.17
C LEU A 342 20.63 14.64 -6.85
N ALA A 343 21.36 15.53 -6.18
CA ALA A 343 22.65 16.02 -6.67
C ALA A 343 23.80 15.03 -6.46
N ASN A 344 23.53 13.82 -5.95
CA ASN A 344 24.54 12.76 -5.81
C ASN A 344 25.22 12.47 -7.16
N PRO A 345 26.56 12.59 -7.28
CA PRO A 345 27.28 12.39 -8.54
C PRO A 345 27.23 10.99 -9.14
N LEU A 346 26.67 10.00 -8.42
CA LEU A 346 26.37 8.67 -8.94
C LEU A 346 25.04 8.61 -9.71
N LEU A 347 24.13 9.57 -9.50
CA LEU A 347 22.89 9.70 -10.24
C LEU A 347 23.11 10.48 -11.54
N ASN A 348 24.09 10.04 -12.34
CA ASN A 348 24.48 10.67 -13.61
C ASN A 348 23.67 10.14 -14.81
N PHE A 349 22.41 9.76 -14.57
CA PHE A 349 21.50 9.15 -15.53
C PHE A 349 20.09 9.74 -15.40
N ASP A 350 19.34 9.75 -16.49
CA ASP A 350 18.01 10.38 -16.56
C ASP A 350 16.85 9.38 -16.38
N GLU A 351 17.14 8.09 -16.48
CA GLU A 351 16.15 7.01 -16.51
C GLU A 351 16.54 5.91 -15.52
N LEU A 352 15.57 5.46 -14.72
CA LEU A 352 15.69 4.36 -13.77
C LEU A 352 14.94 3.14 -14.31
N LEU A 353 15.64 2.02 -14.43
CA LEU A 353 15.05 0.71 -14.71
C LEU A 353 14.69 0.03 -13.38
N TYR A 354 13.48 -0.52 -13.28
CA TYR A 354 13.05 -1.27 -12.10
C TYR A 354 12.06 -2.39 -12.44
N VAL A 355 11.91 -3.34 -11.52
CA VAL A 355 10.88 -4.39 -11.60
C VAL A 355 9.66 -3.93 -10.82
N GLU A 356 8.51 -3.91 -11.47
CA GLU A 356 7.22 -3.75 -10.82
C GLU A 356 6.57 -5.12 -10.64
N ARG A 357 6.09 -5.43 -9.44
CA ARG A 357 5.41 -6.69 -9.13
C ARG A 357 4.29 -6.47 -8.12
N ARG A 358 3.13 -7.05 -8.39
CA ARG A 358 1.92 -6.84 -7.58
C ARG A 358 1.78 -7.88 -6.46
N GLU A 359 1.37 -7.41 -5.28
CA GLU A 359 0.93 -8.26 -4.17
C GLU A 359 -0.37 -9.03 -4.50
N PRO A 360 -0.60 -10.21 -3.90
CA PRO A 360 0.17 -10.82 -2.82
C PRO A 360 1.33 -11.72 -3.27
N ASN A 361 1.54 -11.92 -4.57
CA ASN A 361 2.56 -12.84 -5.07
C ASN A 361 3.83 -12.11 -5.53
N LEU A 362 4.73 -11.85 -4.59
CA LEU A 362 5.97 -11.11 -4.86
C LEU A 362 7.14 -11.99 -5.36
N GLY A 363 6.98 -13.30 -5.46
CA GLY A 363 8.05 -14.18 -5.97
C GLY A 363 9.35 -14.07 -5.18
N LEU A 364 9.23 -14.00 -3.86
CA LEU A 364 10.35 -13.95 -2.93
C LEU A 364 10.49 -15.36 -2.30
N PRO A 365 11.63 -16.04 -2.49
CA PRO A 365 11.83 -17.36 -1.89
C PRO A 365 12.00 -17.24 -0.37
N ALA A 366 11.80 -18.34 0.35
CA ALA A 366 12.21 -18.39 1.74
C ALA A 366 13.73 -18.20 1.85
N ASN A 367 14.23 -17.80 3.02
CA ASN A 367 15.65 -17.48 3.22
C ASN A 367 16.61 -18.68 3.06
N TRP A 368 16.08 -19.91 2.98
CA TRP A 368 16.82 -21.13 2.68
C TRP A 368 16.61 -21.64 1.24
N GLU A 369 15.85 -20.94 0.41
CA GLU A 369 15.52 -21.36 -0.95
C GLU A 369 16.10 -20.41 -1.99
N SER A 370 15.80 -20.69 -3.25
CA SER A 370 16.11 -19.83 -4.39
C SER A 370 15.00 -19.96 -5.43
N HIS A 371 15.16 -19.35 -6.61
CA HIS A 371 14.11 -19.33 -7.64
C HIS A 371 13.62 -20.71 -8.05
N SER A 372 14.45 -21.76 -7.98
CA SER A 372 14.03 -23.14 -8.26
C SER A 372 12.87 -23.65 -7.37
N SER A 373 12.62 -23.01 -6.21
CA SER A 373 11.48 -23.32 -5.33
C SER A 373 10.23 -22.49 -5.63
N LEU A 374 10.34 -21.46 -6.47
CA LEU A 374 9.21 -20.59 -6.82
C LEU A 374 8.39 -21.20 -7.96
N PRO A 375 7.06 -20.98 -8.00
CA PRO A 375 6.30 -21.19 -9.22
C PRO A 375 6.94 -20.39 -10.38
N GLY A 376 6.95 -20.93 -11.59
CA GLY A 376 7.39 -20.14 -12.75
C GLY A 376 6.36 -19.08 -13.18
N LYS A 377 5.08 -19.30 -12.89
CA LYS A 377 3.96 -18.50 -13.40
C LYS A 377 3.06 -18.00 -12.27
N GLY A 378 2.16 -17.08 -12.61
CA GLY A 378 1.19 -16.51 -11.68
C GLY A 378 1.60 -15.14 -11.13
N TYR A 379 2.56 -14.47 -11.78
CA TYR A 379 3.03 -13.16 -11.39
C TYR A 379 2.38 -12.07 -12.26
N ASP A 380 1.96 -11.00 -11.61
CA ASP A 380 1.65 -9.73 -12.27
C ASP A 380 2.90 -8.87 -12.11
N ASN A 381 3.82 -8.98 -13.08
CA ASN A 381 5.12 -8.33 -13.06
C ASN A 381 5.57 -7.81 -14.42
N ARG A 382 6.41 -6.78 -14.40
CA ARG A 382 6.98 -6.16 -15.59
C ARG A 382 8.23 -5.37 -15.27
N LEU A 383 9.07 -5.18 -16.28
CA LEU A 383 10.17 -4.21 -16.23
C LEU A 383 9.63 -2.85 -16.66
N CYS A 384 9.91 -1.83 -15.85
CA CYS A 384 9.47 -0.47 -16.07
C CYS A 384 10.65 0.50 -16.10
N VAL A 385 10.47 1.60 -16.82
CA VAL A 385 11.41 2.73 -16.88
C VAL A 385 10.72 3.98 -16.34
N LEU A 386 11.35 4.63 -15.36
CA LEU A 386 10.94 5.89 -14.78
C LEU A 386 11.93 6.99 -15.19
N SER A 387 11.44 8.15 -15.64
CA SER A 387 12.31 9.30 -15.88
C SER A 387 12.50 10.12 -14.61
N LEU A 388 13.77 10.33 -14.22
CA LEU A 388 14.13 11.17 -13.07
C LEU A 388 13.91 12.67 -13.34
N CYS A 389 13.90 13.07 -14.62
CA CYS A 389 13.60 14.44 -15.04
C CYS A 389 12.10 14.73 -15.18
N ARG A 390 11.27 13.69 -15.32
CA ARG A 390 9.82 13.79 -15.54
C ARG A 390 9.04 12.93 -14.53
N MET A 391 9.33 13.13 -13.25
CA MET A 391 8.79 12.33 -12.13
C MET A 391 7.25 12.34 -11.99
N ASN A 392 6.55 13.27 -12.64
CA ASN A 392 5.09 13.33 -12.64
C ASN A 392 4.45 12.48 -13.75
N GLU A 393 5.24 11.92 -14.67
CA GLU A 393 4.77 10.98 -15.69
C GLU A 393 4.70 9.57 -15.10
N SER A 394 3.69 8.81 -15.51
CA SER A 394 3.61 7.39 -15.12
C SER A 394 4.80 6.62 -15.66
N PRO A 395 5.36 5.67 -14.89
CA PRO A 395 6.40 4.78 -15.40
C PRO A 395 5.95 4.05 -16.66
N ARG A 396 6.88 3.88 -17.60
CA ARG A 396 6.61 3.20 -18.86
C ARG A 396 7.03 1.75 -18.77
N VAL A 397 6.18 0.85 -19.26
CA VAL A 397 6.51 -0.58 -19.38
C VAL A 397 7.57 -0.77 -20.48
N LEU A 398 8.71 -1.36 -20.11
CA LEU A 398 9.78 -1.75 -21.03
C LEU A 398 9.58 -3.17 -21.54
N PHE A 399 9.22 -4.08 -20.64
CA PHE A 399 9.04 -5.49 -20.96
C PHE A 399 8.05 -6.14 -20.00
N GLU A 400 7.10 -6.89 -20.54
CA GLU A 400 6.16 -7.70 -19.77
C GLU A 400 6.17 -9.12 -20.34
N PRO A 401 6.50 -10.14 -19.54
CA PRO A 401 6.57 -11.50 -20.02
C PRO A 401 5.16 -12.07 -20.27
N SER A 402 5.01 -12.85 -21.34
CA SER A 402 3.76 -13.56 -21.63
C SER A 402 3.40 -14.55 -20.52
N ASP A 403 2.11 -14.91 -20.45
CA ASP A 403 1.59 -15.99 -19.60
C ASP A 403 1.85 -15.82 -18.11
N ARG A 404 2.02 -14.57 -17.66
CA ARG A 404 2.25 -14.23 -16.25
C ARG A 404 3.47 -14.95 -15.67
N ARG A 405 4.51 -15.15 -16.51
CA ARG A 405 5.80 -15.68 -16.09
C ARG A 405 6.50 -14.71 -15.15
N TYR A 406 7.29 -15.26 -14.24
CA TYR A 406 8.23 -14.47 -13.44
C TYR A 406 9.21 -13.71 -14.36
N VAL A 407 9.50 -12.45 -14.05
CA VAL A 407 10.69 -11.74 -14.55
C VAL A 407 11.36 -11.01 -13.39
N GLY A 408 12.68 -11.12 -13.26
CA GLY A 408 13.45 -10.54 -12.16
C GLY A 408 14.96 -10.74 -12.33
N ASP A 409 15.71 -10.55 -11.23
CA ASP A 409 17.19 -10.55 -11.17
C ASP A 409 17.82 -9.82 -12.35
N VAL A 410 17.51 -8.52 -12.43
CA VAL A 410 17.90 -7.67 -13.55
C VAL A 410 19.35 -7.24 -13.40
N ASP A 411 20.17 -7.49 -14.41
CA ASP A 411 21.54 -6.97 -14.52
C ASP A 411 21.70 -6.19 -15.82
N LEU A 412 21.88 -4.86 -15.72
CA LEU A 412 22.03 -3.98 -16.87
C LEU A 412 23.50 -3.94 -17.29
N HIS A 413 23.78 -4.18 -18.57
CA HIS A 413 25.14 -4.10 -19.08
C HIS A 413 25.71 -2.67 -18.99
N PHE A 414 27.04 -2.54 -18.89
CA PHE A 414 27.73 -1.28 -18.66
C PHE A 414 27.45 -0.19 -19.71
N ASP A 415 27.11 -0.58 -20.94
CA ASP A 415 26.77 0.33 -22.03
C ASP A 415 25.26 0.57 -22.19
N ALA A 416 24.44 -0.06 -21.34
CA ALA A 416 22.98 -0.03 -21.37
C ALA A 416 22.32 -0.46 -22.70
N ASN A 417 23.02 -1.22 -23.55
CA ASN A 417 22.47 -1.76 -24.81
C ASN A 417 21.84 -3.14 -24.65
N LYS A 418 22.04 -3.79 -23.51
CA LYS A 418 21.50 -5.12 -23.21
C LYS A 418 21.35 -5.30 -21.70
N LEU A 419 20.47 -6.21 -21.30
CA LEU A 419 20.28 -6.57 -19.89
C LEU A 419 20.00 -8.07 -19.74
N LEU A 420 20.35 -8.64 -18.60
CA LEU A 420 20.01 -10.01 -18.21
C LEU A 420 18.78 -10.02 -17.32
N VAL A 421 17.97 -11.08 -17.41
CA VAL A 421 16.89 -11.40 -16.48
C VAL A 421 16.79 -12.89 -16.23
N SER A 422 16.27 -13.25 -15.06
CA SER A 422 15.76 -14.60 -14.77
C SER A 422 14.29 -14.70 -15.18
N MET A 423 13.92 -15.73 -15.94
CA MET A 423 12.54 -16.01 -16.34
C MET A 423 12.36 -17.51 -16.64
N PRO A 424 11.17 -18.10 -16.45
CA PRO A 424 10.91 -19.45 -16.92
C PRO A 424 11.04 -19.56 -18.45
N GLY A 425 11.83 -20.52 -18.91
CA GLY A 425 12.16 -20.74 -20.31
C GLY A 425 12.03 -22.22 -20.72
N SER A 426 13.02 -22.72 -21.44
CA SER A 426 13.12 -24.14 -21.79
C SER A 426 12.90 -25.05 -20.59
N PHE A 427 12.25 -26.19 -20.84
CA PHE A 427 11.95 -27.23 -19.85
C PHE A 427 11.02 -26.80 -18.71
N ASP A 428 10.35 -25.64 -18.81
CA ASP A 428 9.57 -25.03 -17.72
C ASP A 428 10.42 -24.79 -16.45
N ARG A 429 11.71 -24.52 -16.67
CA ARG A 429 12.71 -24.19 -15.66
C ARG A 429 13.08 -22.72 -15.74
N PHE A 430 13.55 -22.16 -14.64
CA PHE A 430 14.16 -20.82 -14.66
C PHE A 430 15.41 -20.87 -15.54
N GLN A 431 15.48 -19.94 -16.49
CA GLN A 431 16.60 -19.75 -17.39
C GLN A 431 17.02 -18.27 -17.37
N VAL A 432 18.24 -18.01 -17.83
CA VAL A 432 18.72 -16.64 -18.04
C VAL A 432 18.36 -16.20 -19.46
N PHE A 433 17.73 -15.03 -19.55
CA PHE A 433 17.43 -14.37 -20.81
C PHE A 433 18.23 -13.08 -20.93
N GLU A 434 18.69 -12.78 -22.14
CA GLU A 434 19.33 -11.53 -22.49
C GLU A 434 18.39 -10.74 -23.41
N LEU A 435 18.14 -9.49 -23.05
CA LEU A 435 17.27 -8.58 -23.77
C LEU A 435 18.14 -7.51 -24.43
N ASP A 436 18.11 -7.45 -25.76
CA ASP A 436 18.76 -6.36 -26.50
C ASP A 436 17.88 -5.11 -26.43
N LEU A 437 18.49 -3.98 -26.08
CA LEU A 437 17.84 -2.70 -25.90
C LEU A 437 18.18 -1.77 -27.04
N ALA A 438 17.18 -1.06 -27.55
CA ALA A 438 17.34 -0.04 -28.57
C ALA A 438 16.60 1.23 -28.16
N ARG A 439 17.03 2.39 -28.68
CA ARG A 439 16.27 3.63 -28.57
C ARG A 439 15.51 3.91 -29.85
N ASN A 440 14.20 4.10 -29.73
CA ASN A 440 13.33 4.56 -30.81
C ASN A 440 12.61 5.83 -30.35
N ASP A 441 12.72 6.92 -31.14
CA ASP A 441 12.22 8.25 -30.77
C ASP A 441 12.65 8.72 -29.36
N GLY A 442 13.89 8.39 -28.99
CA GLY A 442 14.46 8.71 -27.67
C GLY A 442 14.02 7.79 -26.54
N GLN A 443 13.09 6.86 -26.77
CA GLN A 443 12.58 5.93 -25.76
C GLN A 443 13.26 4.55 -25.84
N LEU A 444 13.63 4.01 -24.68
CA LEU A 444 14.22 2.67 -24.57
C LEU A 444 13.19 1.56 -24.85
N GLN A 445 13.49 0.64 -25.74
CA GLN A 445 12.61 -0.49 -26.08
C GLN A 445 13.42 -1.78 -26.14
N VAL A 446 12.75 -2.90 -25.91
CA VAL A 446 13.34 -4.23 -26.12
C VAL A 446 13.25 -4.57 -27.60
N ALA A 447 14.40 -4.68 -28.26
CA ALA A 447 14.50 -5.02 -29.68
C ALA A 447 14.48 -6.53 -29.91
N ALA A 448 15.08 -7.29 -29.00
CA ALA A 448 15.10 -8.75 -29.06
C ALA A 448 15.20 -9.36 -27.65
N VAL A 449 14.75 -10.60 -27.54
CA VAL A 449 14.82 -11.41 -26.31
C VAL A 449 15.40 -12.76 -26.69
N ARG A 450 16.50 -13.18 -26.05
CA ARG A 450 17.13 -14.48 -26.28
C ARG A 450 17.32 -15.24 -24.98
N GLU A 451 16.98 -16.53 -24.97
CA GLU A 451 17.40 -17.44 -23.89
C GLU A 451 18.88 -17.78 -24.10
N LEU A 452 19.70 -17.68 -23.06
CA LEU A 452 21.11 -18.02 -23.16
C LEU A 452 21.29 -19.54 -23.17
N PRO A 453 22.22 -20.08 -23.99
CA PRO A 453 22.49 -21.51 -24.07
C PRO A 453 23.37 -21.96 -22.90
N LEU A 454 22.81 -21.94 -21.68
CA LEU A 454 23.49 -22.36 -20.45
C LEU A 454 23.46 -23.89 -20.31
N ILE A 455 23.27 -24.41 -19.09
CA ILE A 455 23.18 -25.85 -18.85
C ILE A 455 21.78 -26.34 -19.24
N ARG A 456 21.68 -27.10 -20.34
CA ARG A 456 20.41 -27.50 -20.97
C ARG A 456 19.96 -28.90 -20.58
N GLU A 457 19.70 -29.11 -19.29
CA GLU A 457 19.12 -30.35 -18.77
C GLU A 457 17.67 -30.13 -18.30
N PRO A 458 16.74 -31.10 -18.44
CA PRO A 458 15.31 -30.91 -18.18
C PRO A 458 14.92 -30.53 -16.74
N ASP A 459 15.79 -30.83 -15.78
CA ASP A 459 15.61 -30.68 -14.34
C ASP A 459 16.60 -29.68 -13.72
N VAL A 460 17.30 -28.91 -14.56
CA VAL A 460 18.23 -27.86 -14.15
C VAL A 460 17.64 -26.48 -14.38
N ASP A 461 17.73 -25.67 -13.34
CA ASP A 461 17.41 -24.25 -13.37
C ASP A 461 18.73 -23.44 -13.44
N ASN A 462 18.74 -22.39 -14.27
CA ASN A 462 19.83 -21.42 -14.39
C ASN A 462 19.26 -20.00 -14.22
N TYR A 463 19.78 -19.21 -13.30
CA TYR A 463 19.22 -17.87 -13.01
C TYR A 463 20.23 -16.98 -12.28
N ASP A 464 19.84 -15.75 -12.00
CA ASP A 464 20.57 -14.77 -11.17
C ASP A 464 21.98 -14.54 -11.71
N ALA A 465 22.01 -13.88 -12.87
CA ALA A 465 23.20 -13.71 -13.68
C ALA A 465 23.67 -12.26 -13.72
N CYS A 466 24.98 -12.06 -13.87
CA CYS A 466 25.55 -10.74 -14.09
C CYS A 466 26.67 -10.76 -15.13
N TYR A 467 26.90 -9.60 -15.74
CA TYR A 467 27.99 -9.41 -16.69
C TYR A 467 29.34 -9.23 -16.01
N LEU A 468 30.38 -9.75 -16.65
CA LEU A 468 31.77 -9.39 -16.42
C LEU A 468 32.18 -8.26 -17.38
N PRO A 469 33.23 -7.48 -17.08
CA PRO A 469 33.69 -6.37 -17.93
C PRO A 469 34.13 -6.79 -19.34
N ASP A 470 34.45 -8.07 -19.51
CA ASP A 470 34.82 -8.66 -20.79
C ASP A 470 33.67 -9.45 -21.41
N ASP A 471 32.41 -9.04 -21.20
CA ASP A 471 31.20 -9.61 -21.82
C ASP A 471 30.91 -11.10 -21.49
N ARG A 472 31.75 -11.75 -20.69
CA ARG A 472 31.42 -13.06 -20.10
C ARG A 472 30.30 -12.91 -19.08
N ILE A 473 29.61 -14.00 -18.80
CA ILE A 473 28.43 -14.00 -17.92
C ILE A 473 28.66 -14.95 -16.77
N VAL A 474 28.38 -14.51 -15.56
CA VAL A 474 28.32 -15.36 -14.37
C VAL A 474 26.86 -15.61 -14.05
N PHE A 475 26.51 -16.83 -13.64
CA PHE A 475 25.14 -17.20 -13.29
C PHE A 475 25.13 -18.28 -12.19
N THR A 476 23.98 -18.51 -11.59
CA THR A 476 23.78 -19.59 -10.62
C THR A 476 23.01 -20.76 -11.26
N SER A 477 23.32 -21.98 -10.85
CA SER A 477 22.66 -23.18 -11.40
C SER A 477 22.47 -24.29 -10.37
N THR A 478 21.36 -25.01 -10.50
CA THR A 478 21.03 -26.22 -9.71
C THR A 478 21.64 -27.50 -10.28
N ALA A 479 22.46 -27.41 -11.34
CA ALA A 479 23.16 -28.53 -11.96
C ALA A 479 23.93 -29.50 -11.02
N PRO A 480 24.40 -29.10 -9.83
CA PRO A 480 24.99 -30.06 -8.88
C PRO A 480 23.99 -31.07 -8.29
N PHE A 481 22.68 -30.89 -8.45
CA PHE A 481 21.63 -31.72 -7.84
C PHE A 481 21.80 -31.92 -6.33
N THR A 482 22.28 -30.88 -5.67
CA THR A 482 22.40 -30.84 -4.21
C THR A 482 21.21 -30.07 -3.67
N GLY A 483 20.70 -30.49 -2.52
CA GLY A 483 19.54 -29.85 -1.88
C GLY A 483 19.83 -29.51 -0.43
N VAL A 484 19.10 -28.53 0.09
CA VAL A 484 19.26 -28.03 1.45
C VAL A 484 19.05 -29.17 2.47
N PRO A 485 20.04 -29.48 3.31
CA PRO A 485 19.97 -30.61 4.23
C PRO A 485 18.81 -30.52 5.24
N CYS A 486 18.49 -29.32 5.73
CA CYS A 486 17.46 -29.09 6.75
C CYS A 486 16.04 -29.44 6.31
N VAL A 487 15.80 -29.45 4.99
CA VAL A 487 14.51 -29.80 4.39
C VAL A 487 14.59 -31.10 3.61
N TYR A 488 15.53 -31.97 4.01
CA TYR A 488 15.72 -33.31 3.45
C TYR A 488 16.02 -33.28 1.95
N GLY A 489 16.76 -32.26 1.49
CA GLY A 489 17.15 -32.10 0.08
C GLY A 489 16.02 -31.66 -0.85
N LYS A 490 14.84 -31.29 -0.33
CA LYS A 490 13.68 -30.90 -1.15
C LYS A 490 13.86 -29.60 -1.93
N SER A 491 14.64 -28.66 -1.40
CA SER A 491 14.93 -27.38 -2.05
C SER A 491 16.33 -27.48 -2.67
N HIS A 492 16.43 -27.34 -3.99
CA HIS A 492 17.72 -27.42 -4.69
C HIS A 492 18.59 -26.19 -4.36
N ILE A 493 19.89 -26.45 -4.18
CA ILE A 493 20.89 -25.42 -3.98
C ILE A 493 21.57 -25.04 -5.29
N THR A 494 22.13 -23.84 -5.30
CA THR A 494 22.83 -23.28 -6.45
C THR A 494 24.32 -23.18 -6.19
N ASN A 495 25.11 -23.49 -7.22
CA ASN A 495 26.51 -23.08 -7.31
C ASN A 495 26.68 -22.06 -8.45
N THR A 496 27.78 -21.32 -8.41
CA THR A 496 28.09 -20.27 -9.38
C THR A 496 28.88 -20.84 -10.55
N TYR A 497 28.50 -20.44 -11.76
CA TYR A 497 29.08 -20.84 -13.03
C TYR A 497 29.43 -19.61 -13.86
N ARG A 498 30.32 -19.78 -14.84
CA ARG A 498 30.66 -18.78 -15.85
C ARG A 498 30.44 -19.33 -17.25
N LEU A 499 29.79 -18.54 -18.10
CA LEU A 499 29.73 -18.71 -19.54
C LEU A 499 30.87 -17.89 -20.18
N ASP A 500 31.76 -18.57 -20.89
CA ASP A 500 32.84 -17.95 -21.68
C ASP A 500 32.38 -17.67 -23.13
N HIS A 501 33.15 -16.86 -23.87
CA HIS A 501 32.80 -16.43 -25.24
C HIS A 501 32.68 -17.56 -26.26
N ASP A 502 33.41 -18.65 -26.05
CA ASP A 502 33.35 -19.85 -26.88
C ASP A 502 32.16 -20.76 -26.52
N ALA A 503 31.24 -20.25 -25.70
CA ALA A 503 30.11 -20.94 -25.11
C ALA A 503 30.48 -22.08 -24.15
N SER A 504 31.75 -22.18 -23.73
CA SER A 504 32.11 -23.11 -22.66
C SER A 504 31.57 -22.62 -21.32
N ILE A 505 31.17 -23.57 -20.48
CA ILE A 505 30.65 -23.30 -19.14
C ILE A 505 31.60 -23.89 -18.12
N ARG A 506 31.99 -23.07 -17.13
CA ARG A 506 32.85 -23.47 -16.03
C ARG A 506 32.17 -23.28 -14.70
N GLN A 507 32.14 -24.33 -13.88
CA GLN A 507 31.75 -24.22 -12.48
C GLN A 507 32.83 -23.48 -11.68
N LEU A 508 32.44 -22.46 -10.93
CA LEU A 508 33.34 -21.64 -10.11
C LEU A 508 33.32 -22.03 -8.64
N THR A 509 32.16 -22.38 -8.09
CA THR A 509 32.00 -22.82 -6.69
C THR A 509 31.58 -24.27 -6.62
N VAL A 510 32.04 -24.98 -5.59
CA VAL A 510 31.70 -26.39 -5.33
C VAL A 510 31.29 -26.51 -3.86
N ASP A 511 30.22 -25.79 -3.52
CA ASP A 511 29.74 -25.69 -2.15
C ASP A 511 28.57 -26.65 -1.90
N GLN A 512 28.47 -27.10 -0.65
CA GLN A 512 27.41 -27.98 -0.18
C GLN A 512 26.07 -27.26 0.01
N GLU A 513 26.14 -25.93 0.16
CA GLU A 513 24.98 -25.07 0.39
C GLU A 513 24.94 -23.95 -0.67
N HIS A 514 23.89 -23.14 -0.63
CA HIS A 514 23.60 -22.14 -1.64
C HIS A 514 24.68 -21.06 -1.82
N ASN A 515 24.86 -20.71 -3.09
CA ASN A 515 25.43 -19.46 -3.55
C ASN A 515 24.35 -18.63 -4.27
N TRP A 516 24.19 -17.35 -3.90
CA TRP A 516 23.20 -16.44 -4.46
C TRP A 516 23.82 -15.10 -4.88
N HIS A 517 23.10 -14.39 -5.74
CA HIS A 517 23.29 -12.98 -6.06
C HIS A 517 24.73 -12.64 -6.44
N PRO A 518 25.30 -13.29 -7.48
CA PRO A 518 26.58 -12.86 -8.01
C PRO A 518 26.45 -11.43 -8.52
N SER A 519 27.37 -10.55 -8.12
CA SER A 519 27.40 -9.15 -8.52
C SER A 519 28.84 -8.71 -8.72
N LEU A 520 29.07 -7.82 -9.68
CA LEU A 520 30.43 -7.35 -9.95
C LEU A 520 30.82 -6.19 -9.05
N LEU A 521 31.97 -6.29 -8.38
CA LEU A 521 32.61 -5.16 -7.70
C LEU A 521 33.34 -4.27 -8.70
N ASN A 522 33.50 -2.98 -8.36
CA ASN A 522 34.24 -2.01 -9.18
C ASN A 522 35.71 -2.40 -9.47
N ASN A 523 36.28 -3.35 -8.73
CA ASN A 523 37.63 -3.89 -8.95
C ASN A 523 37.64 -5.15 -9.84
N GLY A 524 36.50 -5.54 -10.43
CA GLY A 524 36.35 -6.70 -11.30
C GLY A 524 36.22 -8.04 -10.59
N ARG A 525 36.21 -8.09 -9.25
CA ARG A 525 35.91 -9.31 -8.49
C ARG A 525 34.41 -9.54 -8.42
N ILE A 526 34.01 -10.81 -8.33
CA ILE A 526 32.61 -11.21 -8.14
C ILE A 526 32.33 -11.24 -6.65
N LEU A 527 31.35 -10.47 -6.20
CA LEU A 527 30.71 -10.54 -4.90
C LEU A 527 29.54 -11.53 -4.97
N TYR A 528 29.30 -12.31 -3.93
CA TYR A 528 28.15 -13.22 -3.88
C TYR A 528 27.82 -13.56 -2.43
N LEU A 529 26.57 -13.96 -2.18
CA LEU A 529 26.18 -14.51 -0.89
C LEU A 529 26.41 -16.01 -0.88
N ARG A 530 27.09 -16.49 0.16
CA ARG A 530 27.29 -17.92 0.40
C ARG A 530 26.64 -18.30 1.71
N TRP A 531 25.88 -19.38 1.71
CA TRP A 531 25.46 -20.02 2.95
C TRP A 531 26.61 -20.83 3.52
N GLU A 532 27.13 -20.41 4.66
CA GLU A 532 28.15 -21.16 5.39
C GLU A 532 27.53 -21.93 6.56
N TYR A 533 27.71 -23.24 6.63
CA TYR A 533 27.01 -24.08 7.62
C TYR A 533 27.92 -24.57 8.76
N THR A 534 29.21 -24.20 8.73
CA THR A 534 30.18 -24.68 9.72
C THR A 534 30.10 -23.90 11.03
N ASP A 535 29.59 -24.54 12.10
CA ASP A 535 29.48 -24.01 13.47
C ASP A 535 28.67 -22.70 13.63
N LEU A 536 27.73 -22.42 12.72
CA LEU A 536 26.85 -21.24 12.75
C LEU A 536 25.36 -21.61 12.70
N PRO A 537 24.46 -20.89 13.40
CA PRO A 537 23.02 -21.13 13.32
C PRO A 537 22.46 -20.89 11.92
N HIS A 538 21.73 -21.88 11.40
CA HIS A 538 21.21 -21.92 10.03
C HIS A 538 20.46 -20.66 9.55
N ALA A 539 19.86 -19.87 10.44
CA ALA A 539 19.09 -18.67 10.10
C ALA A 539 19.96 -17.43 9.79
N HIS A 540 21.24 -17.41 10.19
CA HIS A 540 22.09 -16.21 10.15
C HIS A 540 23.39 -16.40 9.36
N SER A 541 23.58 -17.54 8.71
CA SER A 541 24.86 -17.88 8.10
C SER A 541 25.01 -17.51 6.62
N ARG A 542 24.37 -16.43 6.15
CA ARG A 542 24.63 -15.90 4.80
C ARG A 542 25.76 -14.88 4.88
N ILE A 543 26.93 -15.28 4.42
CA ILE A 543 28.15 -14.47 4.47
C ILE A 543 28.40 -13.93 3.08
N LEU A 544 28.80 -12.66 3.00
CA LEU A 544 29.16 -12.04 1.74
C LEU A 544 30.59 -12.45 1.40
N PHE A 545 30.76 -13.15 0.28
CA PHE A 545 32.04 -13.63 -0.24
C PHE A 545 32.44 -12.86 -1.49
N SER A 546 33.73 -12.92 -1.81
CA SER A 546 34.27 -12.40 -3.06
C SER A 546 35.23 -13.40 -3.70
N MET A 547 35.27 -13.43 -5.03
CA MET A 547 36.18 -14.27 -5.84
C MET A 547 36.70 -13.52 -7.07
N ASN A 548 37.77 -14.01 -7.67
CA ASN A 548 38.19 -13.57 -9.00
C ASN A 548 37.23 -14.13 -10.08
N PRO A 549 37.14 -13.51 -11.27
CA PRO A 549 36.30 -14.00 -12.37
C PRO A 549 36.55 -15.44 -12.85
N ASP A 550 37.67 -16.06 -12.47
CA ASP A 550 38.02 -17.46 -12.76
C ASP A 550 37.70 -18.43 -11.62
N GLY A 551 37.03 -17.96 -10.56
CA GLY A 551 36.66 -18.73 -9.39
C GLY A 551 37.77 -18.85 -8.35
N THR A 552 38.96 -18.28 -8.59
CA THR A 552 40.05 -18.29 -7.60
C THR A 552 39.84 -17.25 -6.51
N ASN A 553 40.56 -17.40 -5.40
CA ASN A 553 40.56 -16.45 -4.29
C ASN A 553 39.16 -16.18 -3.70
N GLN A 554 38.39 -17.26 -3.50
CA GLN A 554 37.13 -17.23 -2.77
C GLN A 554 37.41 -16.95 -1.29
N MET A 555 36.99 -15.78 -0.83
CA MET A 555 37.21 -15.32 0.54
C MET A 555 36.01 -14.54 1.04
N ALA A 556 35.71 -14.66 2.33
CA ALA A 556 34.73 -13.81 2.99
C ALA A 556 35.13 -12.33 2.80
N TYR A 557 34.19 -11.54 2.31
CA TYR A 557 34.30 -10.10 2.11
C TYR A 557 33.71 -9.34 3.31
N TYR A 558 32.57 -9.80 3.82
CA TYR A 558 31.89 -9.22 4.98
C TYR A 558 31.07 -10.28 5.73
N GLY A 559 30.88 -10.08 7.04
CA GLY A 559 30.00 -10.91 7.87
C GLY A 559 30.66 -12.09 8.60
N SER A 560 31.93 -12.42 8.32
CA SER A 560 32.61 -13.58 8.91
C SER A 560 32.78 -13.53 10.45
N ASN A 561 32.69 -12.33 11.05
CA ASN A 561 32.74 -12.12 12.50
C ASN A 561 31.41 -11.58 13.06
N SER A 562 30.33 -11.64 12.28
CA SER A 562 29.02 -11.15 12.71
C SER A 562 28.09 -12.32 13.02
N TYR A 563 27.39 -12.23 14.16
CA TYR A 563 26.34 -13.19 14.52
C TYR A 563 25.01 -12.87 13.79
N PHE A 564 24.84 -11.63 13.34
CA PHE A 564 23.67 -11.15 12.60
C PHE A 564 24.10 -10.69 11.20
N PRO A 565 23.35 -11.05 10.14
CA PRO A 565 23.68 -10.66 8.77
C PRO A 565 23.69 -9.14 8.55
#